data_AF-A0A1V6NTP6-F1
#
_entry.id   AF-A0A1V6NTP6-F1
#
_cell.length_a   1.000
_cell.length_b   1.000
_cell.length_c   1.000
_cell.angle_alpha   90.00
_cell.angle_beta   90.00
_cell.angle_gamma   90.00
#
_symmetry.space_group_name_H-M   'P 1'
#
loop_
_entity.id
_entity.type
_entity.pdbx_description
1 polymer ?
#
loop_
_entity_poly.entity_id
_entity_poly.type
_entity_poly.pdbx_seq_one_letter_code
_entity_poly.pdbx_strand_id
1 'polypeptide(L)'
;MGPKQKANKDKVGDRPIPAPTTAQLEILAQLRLQARNRVYARRRLLHEASRIMQSVNAIMVSYANNDETPSMDTLWRLEERMIQIHGLWAEHAFYRGLELEIWRQVGE
;
A
#
# COMPACT_ATOMS: atom_id res chain seq x y z
N MET A 1 29.83 37.85 -36.55
CA MET A 1 29.55 38.35 -35.18
C MET A 1 28.47 37.48 -34.57
N GLY A 2 28.82 36.52 -33.72
CA GLY A 2 27.86 35.70 -32.97
C GLY A 2 27.72 36.22 -31.53
N PRO A 3 26.52 36.27 -30.95
CA PRO A 3 26.35 36.80 -29.60
C PRO A 3 26.98 35.85 -28.58
N LYS A 4 27.86 36.41 -27.74
CA LYS A 4 28.46 35.72 -26.59
C LYS A 4 27.37 35.42 -25.58
N GLN A 5 27.03 34.15 -25.39
CA GLN A 5 26.29 33.67 -24.22
C GLN A 5 27.09 34.03 -22.97
N LYS A 6 26.66 35.08 -22.27
CA LYS A 6 27.11 35.34 -20.90
C LYS A 6 26.45 34.28 -20.02
N ALA A 7 27.23 33.31 -19.56
CA ALA A 7 26.83 32.40 -18.52
C ALA A 7 26.41 33.24 -17.30
N ASN A 8 25.11 33.26 -17.02
CA ASN A 8 24.57 33.90 -15.86
C ASN A 8 25.00 33.08 -14.63
N LYS A 9 26.13 33.45 -14.04
CA LYS A 9 26.57 32.98 -12.71
C LYS A 9 25.68 33.63 -11.65
N ASP A 10 24.38 33.37 -11.72
CA ASP A 10 23.50 33.69 -10.62
C ASP A 10 23.88 32.75 -9.48
N LYS A 11 24.37 33.42 -8.43
CA LYS A 11 24.80 32.88 -7.16
C LYS A 11 23.85 31.77 -6.72
N VAL A 12 24.31 30.52 -6.79
CA VAL A 12 23.76 29.43 -5.98
C VAL A 12 24.00 29.88 -4.55
N GLY A 13 22.96 30.45 -3.94
CA GLY A 13 23.01 30.93 -2.58
C GLY A 13 23.51 29.80 -1.69
N ASP A 14 24.57 30.10 -0.95
CA ASP A 14 25.24 29.23 0.02
C ASP A 14 24.35 29.03 1.26
N ARG A 15 23.09 28.64 1.02
CA ARG A 15 22.14 28.28 2.07
C ARG A 15 22.34 26.79 2.31
N PRO A 16 23.00 26.39 3.41
CA PRO A 16 23.03 24.97 3.76
C PRO A 16 21.59 24.49 3.85
N ILE A 17 21.29 23.39 3.15
CA ILE A 17 20.00 22.69 3.32
C ILE A 17 19.89 22.40 4.82
N PRO A 18 18.85 22.89 5.51
CA PRO A 18 18.71 22.66 6.94
C PRO A 18 18.74 21.16 7.21
N ALA A 19 19.69 20.72 8.04
CA ALA A 19 19.72 19.34 8.47
C ALA A 19 18.45 19.05 9.29
N PRO A 20 17.76 17.93 9.05
CA PRO A 20 16.59 17.58 9.84
C PRO A 20 16.95 17.46 11.32
N THR A 21 16.07 17.94 12.20
CA THR A 21 16.23 17.73 13.64
C THR A 21 16.06 16.24 13.98
N THR A 22 16.57 15.81 15.13
CA THR A 22 16.38 14.42 15.61
C THR A 22 14.91 14.01 15.64
N ALA A 23 14.02 14.93 16.04
CA ALA A 23 12.57 14.70 16.03
C ALA A 23 12.04 14.49 14.59
N GLN A 24 12.48 15.29 13.63
CA GLN A 24 12.10 15.12 12.22
C GLN A 24 12.61 13.79 11.64
N LEU A 25 13.82 13.36 12.03
CA LEU A 25 14.37 12.06 11.62
C LEU A 25 13.56 10.89 12.19
N GLU A 26 13.13 10.99 13.45
CA GLU A 26 12.29 9.97 14.08
C GLU A 26 10.94 9.84 13.37
N ILE A 27 10.30 10.98 13.06
CA ILE A 27 9.04 10.98 12.31
C ILE A 27 9.21 10.36 10.91
N LEU A 28 10.28 10.71 10.18
CA LEU A 28 10.57 10.11 8.89
C LEU A 28 10.82 8.59 8.98
N ALA A 29 11.48 8.13 10.04
CA ALA A 29 11.68 6.70 10.29
C ALA A 29 10.34 5.99 10.55
N GLN A 30 9.45 6.59 11.33
CA GLN A 30 8.10 6.07 11.58
C GLN A 30 7.28 6.01 10.28
N LEU A 31 7.26 7.08 9.48
CA LEU A 31 6.57 7.10 8.18
C LEU A 31 7.10 6.01 7.25
N ARG A 32 8.42 5.81 7.20
CA ARG A 32 9.04 4.77 6.38
C ARG A 32 8.62 3.37 6.82
N LEU A 33 8.54 3.13 8.13
CA LEU A 33 8.06 1.86 8.68
C LEU A 33 6.59 1.62 8.31
N GLN A 34 5.72 2.63 8.46
CA GLN A 34 4.30 2.51 8.12
C GLN A 34 4.08 2.30 6.62
N ALA A 35 4.82 3.03 5.77
CA ALA A 35 4.76 2.83 4.32
C ALA A 35 5.15 1.40 3.92
N ARG A 36 6.16 0.81 4.58
CA ARG A 36 6.57 -0.58 4.36
C ARG A 36 5.47 -1.55 4.79
N ASN A 37 4.87 -1.35 5.96
CA ASN A 37 3.76 -2.18 6.46
C ASN A 37 2.56 -2.12 5.51
N ARG A 38 2.18 -0.94 5.02
CA ARG A 38 1.12 -0.74 4.03
C ARG A 38 1.37 -1.51 2.73
N VAL A 39 2.60 -1.50 2.22
CA VAL A 39 2.95 -2.26 1.00
C VAL A 39 2.78 -3.77 1.23
N TYR A 40 3.20 -4.29 2.39
CA TYR A 40 3.01 -5.70 2.72
C TYR A 40 1.53 -6.06 2.88
N ALA A 41 0.77 -5.27 3.64
CA ALA A 41 -0.68 -5.46 3.83
C ALA A 41 -1.41 -5.46 2.47
N ARG A 42 -1.09 -4.49 1.59
CA ARG A 42 -1.68 -4.40 0.25
C ARG A 42 -1.32 -5.61 -0.62
N ARG A 43 -0.07 -6.07 -0.61
CA ARG A 43 0.34 -7.27 -1.35
C ARG A 43 -0.41 -8.50 -0.86
N ARG A 44 -0.52 -8.68 0.45
CA ARG A 44 -1.25 -9.80 1.06
C ARG A 44 -2.72 -9.78 0.65
N LEU A 45 -3.36 -8.62 0.72
CA LEU A 45 -4.75 -8.42 0.31
C LEU A 45 -4.97 -8.78 -1.17
N LEU A 46 -4.13 -8.28 -2.07
CA LEU A 46 -4.22 -8.60 -3.50
C LEU A 46 -4.01 -10.10 -3.77
N HIS A 47 -3.07 -10.72 -3.07
CA HIS A 47 -2.81 -12.14 -3.21
C HIS A 47 -4.02 -12.98 -2.77
N GLU A 48 -4.58 -12.70 -1.60
CA GLU A 48 -5.77 -13.41 -1.12
C GLU A 48 -6.99 -13.17 -2.02
N ALA A 49 -7.21 -11.93 -2.48
CA ALA A 49 -8.29 -11.61 -3.40
C ALA A 49 -8.16 -12.41 -4.72
N SER A 50 -6.94 -12.53 -5.25
CA SER A 50 -6.66 -13.34 -6.44
C SER A 50 -6.99 -14.81 -6.21
N ARG A 51 -6.66 -15.38 -5.04
CA ARG A 51 -6.96 -16.77 -4.71
C ARG A 51 -8.45 -17.03 -4.61
N ILE A 52 -9.20 -16.11 -3.99
CA ILE A 52 -10.66 -16.18 -3.93
C ILE A 52 -11.25 -16.15 -5.33
N MET A 53 -10.84 -15.20 -6.18
CA MET A 53 -11.33 -15.12 -7.56
C MET A 53 -11.05 -16.40 -8.35
N GLN A 54 -9.86 -16.99 -8.19
CA GLN A 54 -9.52 -18.26 -8.83
C GLN A 54 -10.41 -19.41 -8.32
N SER A 55 -10.66 -19.49 -7.01
CA SER A 55 -11.55 -20.50 -6.43
C SER A 55 -13.00 -20.34 -6.90
N VAL A 56 -13.53 -19.12 -6.93
CA VAL A 56 -14.88 -18.85 -7.45
C VAL A 56 -14.96 -19.21 -8.93
N ASN A 57 -13.96 -18.84 -9.73
CA ASN A 57 -13.95 -19.18 -11.14
C ASN A 57 -13.92 -20.70 -11.38
N ALA A 58 -13.13 -21.44 -10.60
CA ALA A 58 -13.12 -22.90 -10.68
C ALA A 58 -14.50 -23.51 -10.35
N ILE A 59 -15.17 -23.01 -9.31
CA ILE A 59 -16.53 -23.44 -8.95
C ILE A 59 -17.52 -23.17 -10.08
N MET A 60 -17.50 -21.95 -10.64
CA MET A 60 -18.40 -21.58 -11.74
C MET A 60 -18.16 -22.45 -12.98
N VAL A 61 -16.90 -22.75 -13.30
CA VAL A 61 -16.53 -23.61 -14.44
C VAL A 61 -16.99 -25.06 -14.22
N SER A 62 -16.79 -25.62 -13.01
CA SER A 62 -17.29 -26.98 -12.69
C SER A 62 -18.80 -27.06 -12.81
N TYR A 63 -19.50 -26.06 -12.26
CA TYR A 63 -20.95 -26.01 -12.33
C TYR A 63 -21.46 -25.88 -13.76
N ALA A 64 -20.90 -24.95 -14.55
CA ALA A 64 -21.35 -24.70 -15.91
C ALA A 64 -21.08 -25.86 -16.88
N ASN A 65 -19.97 -26.59 -16.70
CA ASN A 65 -19.54 -27.64 -17.63
C ASN A 65 -19.98 -29.05 -17.20
N ASN A 66 -20.07 -29.30 -15.89
CA ASN A 66 -20.29 -30.65 -15.35
C ASN A 66 -21.57 -30.75 -14.49
N ASP A 67 -22.32 -29.66 -14.31
CA ASP A 67 -23.45 -29.55 -13.35
C ASP A 67 -23.05 -29.97 -11.92
N GLU A 68 -21.76 -29.88 -11.61
CA GLU A 68 -21.22 -30.22 -10.32
C GLU A 68 -21.45 -29.08 -9.34
N THR A 69 -22.35 -29.32 -8.39
CA THR A 69 -22.57 -28.39 -7.28
C THR A 69 -21.34 -28.40 -6.36
N PRO A 70 -20.80 -27.23 -5.96
CA PRO A 70 -19.67 -27.18 -5.04
C PRO A 70 -20.02 -27.83 -3.70
N SER A 71 -19.05 -28.54 -3.13
CA SER A 71 -19.23 -29.12 -1.80
C SER A 71 -19.35 -28.04 -0.72
N MET A 72 -20.04 -28.36 0.37
CA MET A 72 -20.18 -27.44 1.50
C MET A 72 -18.83 -27.03 2.10
N ASP A 73 -17.85 -27.93 2.14
CA ASP A 73 -16.47 -27.62 2.58
C ASP A 73 -15.81 -26.57 1.67
N THR A 74 -16.06 -26.64 0.36
CA THR A 74 -15.53 -25.66 -0.60
C THR A 74 -16.12 -24.28 -0.34
N LEU A 75 -17.43 -24.20 -0.10
CA LEU A 75 -18.12 -22.95 0.20
C LEU A 75 -17.68 -22.37 1.55
N TRP A 76 -17.53 -23.21 2.58
CA TRP A 76 -17.04 -22.80 3.90
C TRP A 76 -15.63 -22.21 3.84
N ARG A 77 -14.70 -22.88 3.13
CA ARG A 77 -13.33 -22.36 2.96
C ARG A 77 -13.29 -21.04 2.19
N LEU A 78 -14.22 -20.85 1.24
CA LEU A 78 -14.35 -19.60 0.51
C LEU A 78 -14.80 -18.48 1.46
N GLU A 79 -15.79 -18.75 2.29
CA GLU A 79 -16.29 -17.82 3.31
C GLU A 79 -15.20 -17.44 4.33
N GLU A 80 -14.47 -18.42 4.87
CA GLU A 80 -13.34 -18.17 5.78
C GLU A 80 -12.30 -17.23 5.16
N ARG A 81 -11.97 -17.42 3.87
CA ARG A 81 -11.04 -16.55 3.16
C ARG A 81 -11.59 -15.14 2.95
N MET A 82 -12.89 -15.01 2.67
CA MET A 82 -13.54 -13.70 2.55
C MET A 82 -13.49 -12.94 3.89
N ILE A 83 -13.70 -13.63 5.01
CA ILE A 83 -13.56 -13.06 6.35
C ILE A 83 -12.11 -12.62 6.61
N GLN A 84 -11.12 -13.43 6.23
CA GLN A 84 -9.70 -13.07 6.36
C GLN A 84 -9.35 -11.81 5.56
N ILE A 85 -9.84 -11.69 4.31
CA ILE A 85 -9.66 -10.47 3.52
C ILE A 85 -10.26 -9.26 4.23
N HIS A 86 -11.44 -9.40 4.83
CA HIS A 86 -12.06 -8.31 5.57
C HIS A 86 -11.17 -7.82 6.73
N GLY A 87 -10.54 -8.73 7.46
CA GLY A 87 -9.53 -8.39 8.46
C GLY A 87 -8.32 -7.63 7.88
N LEU A 88 -7.83 -8.04 6.71
CA LEU A 88 -6.72 -7.35 6.02
C LEU A 88 -7.10 -5.93 5.56
N TRP A 89 -8.35 -5.71 5.19
CA TRP A 89 -8.85 -4.37 4.88
C TRP A 89 -8.83 -3.46 6.10
N ALA A 90 -9.24 -3.97 7.27
CA ALA A 90 -9.18 -3.23 8.52
C ALA A 90 -7.73 -2.88 8.91
N GLU A 91 -6.80 -3.83 8.78
CA GLU A 91 -5.37 -3.61 9.01
C GLU A 91 -4.80 -2.53 8.06
N HIS A 92 -5.13 -2.60 6.77
CA HIS A 92 -4.72 -1.58 5.80
C HIS A 92 -5.31 -0.18 6.11
N ALA A 93 -6.57 -0.12 6.56
CA ALA A 93 -7.21 1.12 6.97
C ALA A 93 -6.54 1.72 8.22
N PHE A 94 -6.20 0.88 9.20
CA PHE A 94 -5.48 1.29 10.40
C PHE A 94 -4.12 1.92 10.06
N TYR A 95 -3.31 1.29 9.21
CA TYR A 95 -2.01 1.85 8.80
C TYR A 95 -2.15 3.18 8.04
N ARG A 96 -3.18 3.34 7.22
CA ARG A 96 -3.46 4.65 6.59
C ARG A 96 -3.85 5.72 7.62
N GLY A 97 -4.62 5.36 8.65
CA GLY A 97 -4.97 6.28 9.73
C GLY A 97 -3.74 6.77 10.50
N LEU A 98 -2.84 5.85 10.86
CA LEU A 98 -1.58 6.20 11.53
C LEU A 98 -0.69 7.12 10.68
N GLU A 99 -0.58 6.87 9.38
CA GLU A 99 0.22 7.70 8.49
C GLU A 99 -0.35 9.12 8.37
N LEU A 100 -1.67 9.27 8.30
CA LEU A 100 -2.33 10.58 8.29
C LEU A 100 -2.10 11.34 9.60
N GLU A 101 -2.14 10.65 10.74
CA GLU A 101 -1.84 11.24 12.05
C GLU A 101 -0.40 11.77 12.10
N ILE A 102 0.57 10.98 11.63
CA ILE A 102 1.97 11.39 11.59
C ILE A 102 2.17 12.58 10.63
N TRP A 103 1.53 12.57 9.46
CA TRP A 103 1.57 13.71 8.54
C TRP A 103 0.97 14.99 9.15
N ARG A 104 -0.08 14.87 9.96
CA ARG A 104 -0.65 16.02 10.68
C ARG A 104 0.38 16.63 11.63
N GLN A 105 1.14 15.80 12.35
CA GLN A 105 2.18 16.24 13.28
C GLN A 105 3.40 16.87 12.58
N VAL A 106 3.63 16.60 11.29
CA VAL A 106 4.70 17.23 10.48
C VAL A 106 4.28 18.56 9.86
N GLY A 107 2.98 18.74 9.63
CA GLY A 107 2.41 19.93 9.00
C GLY A 107 2.13 21.11 9.94
N GLU A 108 2.26 20.89 11.25
CA GLU A 108 2.27 21.92 12.31
C GLU A 108 3.70 22.39 12.61
#